data_AF-A0AA96EBE1-F1
#
_entry.id   AF-A0AA96EBE1-F1
#
_cell.length_a   1.000
_cell.length_b   1.000
_cell.length_c   1.000
_cell.angle_alpha   90.00
_cell.angle_beta   90.00
_cell.angle_gamma   90.00
#
_symmetry.space_group_name_H-M   'P 1'
#
loop_
_entity.id
_entity.type
_entity.pdbx_description
1 polymer ?
#
loop_
_entity_poly.entity_id
_entity_poly.type
_entity_poly.pdbx_seq_one_letter_code
_entity_poly.pdbx_strand_id
1 'polypeptide(L)'
;MHAPTAGHRSFHPPSTLTSALRAGVSAGIASELMVAACSLRNAGSASAGINATSQWLWGRRARRRRKRSIRYTLVGYAVHQGCSFLWSALYASWNARRPTASRGVQLRRAAVVGLFAAAVDYTVTPKRLRPGFEAHLSRASMVGVYAVFGLGLYLATARHGGATVRRHAERGG
;
A
#
# COMPACT_ATOMS: atom_id res chain seq x y z
N MET A 1 -12.67 -30.11 -38.30
CA MET A 1 -11.40 -29.41 -38.01
C MET A 1 -11.76 -27.96 -37.68
N HIS A 2 -11.96 -27.62 -36.40
CA HIS A 2 -12.33 -26.25 -35.98
C HIS A 2 -11.13 -25.60 -35.28
N ALA A 3 -10.67 -24.47 -35.82
CA ALA A 3 -9.60 -23.67 -35.22
C ALA A 3 -10.12 -22.95 -33.95
N PRO A 4 -9.30 -22.79 -32.90
CA PRO A 4 -9.69 -22.03 -31.73
C PRO A 4 -9.65 -20.54 -32.05
N THR A 5 -10.78 -19.86 -31.86
CA THR A 5 -10.87 -18.40 -31.90
C THR A 5 -10.06 -17.81 -30.74
N ALA A 6 -9.07 -16.98 -31.08
CA ALA A 6 -8.28 -16.23 -30.12
C ALA A 6 -9.20 -15.33 -29.30
N GLY A 7 -9.39 -15.67 -28.03
CA GLY A 7 -10.12 -14.84 -27.07
C GLY A 7 -9.44 -13.48 -26.94
N HIS A 8 -10.10 -12.45 -27.47
CA HIS A 8 -9.77 -11.05 -27.24
C HIS A 8 -9.58 -10.81 -25.74
N ARG A 9 -8.42 -10.27 -25.34
CA ARG A 9 -8.18 -9.83 -23.96
C ARG A 9 -9.17 -8.71 -23.63
N SER A 10 -10.21 -9.04 -22.87
CA SER A 10 -11.15 -8.06 -22.33
C SER A 10 -10.41 -7.12 -21.40
N PHE A 11 -10.15 -5.89 -21.85
CA PHE A 11 -9.78 -4.79 -20.98
C PHE A 11 -10.96 -4.54 -20.03
N HIS A 12 -10.74 -4.65 -18.72
CA HIS A 12 -11.73 -4.33 -17.69
C HIS A 12 -11.40 -2.99 -17.01
N PRO A 13 -11.68 -1.82 -17.62
CA PRO A 13 -11.83 -0.55 -16.92
C PRO A 13 -13.28 -0.51 -16.38
N PRO A 14 -13.72 0.24 -15.34
CA PRO A 14 -13.09 1.16 -14.39
C PRO A 14 -13.09 0.62 -12.94
N SER A 15 -13.63 -0.58 -12.70
CA SER A 15 -13.77 -1.18 -11.36
C SER A 15 -12.41 -1.48 -10.70
N THR A 16 -11.40 -1.83 -11.50
CA THR A 16 -10.04 -2.09 -11.03
C THR A 16 -9.32 -0.79 -10.64
N LEU A 17 -9.54 0.31 -11.36
CA LEU A 17 -8.99 1.61 -11.03
C LEU A 17 -9.57 2.15 -9.72
N THR A 18 -10.90 2.15 -9.59
CA THR A 18 -11.57 2.58 -8.34
C THR A 18 -11.15 1.72 -7.15
N SER A 19 -11.01 0.41 -7.35
CA SER A 19 -10.51 -0.50 -6.31
C SER A 19 -9.06 -0.19 -5.93
N ALA A 20 -8.18 0.05 -6.92
CA ALA A 20 -6.79 0.41 -6.70
C ALA A 20 -6.66 1.76 -5.97
N LEU A 21 -7.42 2.78 -6.35
CA LEU A 21 -7.42 4.08 -5.69
C LEU A 21 -7.86 3.94 -4.23
N ARG A 22 -8.97 3.25 -3.97
CA ARG A 22 -9.48 3.06 -2.61
C ARG A 22 -8.53 2.26 -1.73
N ALA A 23 -7.97 1.17 -2.25
CA ALA A 23 -6.99 0.39 -1.53
C ALA A 23 -5.69 1.18 -1.31
N GLY A 24 -5.29 2.03 -2.25
CA GLY A 24 -4.09 2.88 -2.12
C GLY A 24 -4.26 3.96 -1.06
N VAL A 25 -5.43 4.62 -1.00
CA VAL A 25 -5.76 5.57 0.07
C VAL A 25 -5.79 4.85 1.42
N SER A 26 -6.50 3.72 1.51
CA SER A 26 -6.63 2.97 2.77
C SER A 26 -5.28 2.48 3.28
N ALA A 27 -4.47 1.88 2.43
CA ALA A 27 -3.17 1.34 2.79
C ALA A 27 -2.15 2.45 3.11
N GLY A 28 -2.15 3.51 2.30
CA GLY A 28 -1.30 4.69 2.50
C GLY A 28 -1.57 5.33 3.85
N ILE A 29 -2.79 5.80 4.11
CA ILE A 29 -3.15 6.46 5.36
C ILE A 29 -2.92 5.56 6.57
N ALA A 30 -3.34 4.29 6.52
CA ALA A 30 -3.17 3.38 7.66
C ALA A 30 -1.69 3.17 8.01
N SER A 31 -0.85 2.94 7.01
CA SER A 31 0.60 2.77 7.22
C SER A 31 1.29 4.08 7.61
N GLU A 32 0.85 5.22 7.10
CA GLU A 32 1.33 6.55 7.51
C GLU A 32 1.03 6.84 8.98
N LEU A 33 -0.18 6.53 9.45
CA LEU A 33 -0.55 6.63 10.86
C LEU A 33 0.30 5.70 11.73
N MET A 34 0.59 4.48 11.25
CA MET A 34 1.48 3.56 11.95
C MET A 34 2.92 4.10 12.02
N VAL A 35 3.43 4.70 10.93
CA VAL A 35 4.73 5.39 10.92
C VAL A 35 4.74 6.54 11.92
N ALA A 36 3.69 7.35 11.94
CA ALA A 36 3.57 8.49 12.84
C ALA A 36 3.54 8.05 14.32
N ALA A 37 2.73 7.03 14.65
CA ALA A 37 2.64 6.48 15.99
C ALA A 37 3.98 5.88 16.45
N CYS A 38 4.65 5.09 15.59
CA CYS A 38 5.95 4.52 15.92
C CYS A 38 7.04 5.60 16.04
N SER A 39 7.01 6.63 15.19
CA SER A 39 7.94 7.77 15.27
C SER A 39 7.74 8.59 16.54
N LEU A 40 6.49 8.76 16.98
CA LEU A 40 6.19 9.43 18.24
C LEU A 40 6.76 8.65 19.42
N ARG A 41 6.55 7.33 19.44
CA ARG A 41 7.06 6.44 20.51
C ARG A 41 8.58 6.39 20.59
N ASN A 42 9.25 6.26 19.44
CA ASN A 42 10.70 5.99 19.41
C ASN A 42 11.56 7.26 19.29
N ALA A 43 11.02 8.30 18.65
CA ALA A 43 11.75 9.51 18.32
C ALA A 43 11.04 10.78 18.82
N GLY A 44 10.06 10.68 19.72
CA GLY A 44 9.37 11.82 20.35
C GLY A 44 8.69 12.78 19.38
N SER A 45 8.47 12.38 18.12
CA SER A 45 7.81 13.22 17.13
C SER A 45 7.13 12.39 16.04
N ALA A 46 5.82 12.58 15.89
CA ALA A 46 5.02 11.88 14.90
C ALA A 46 5.46 12.16 13.44
N SER A 47 6.07 13.33 13.19
CA SER A 47 6.51 13.70 11.84
C SER A 47 7.89 13.17 11.47
N ALA A 48 8.66 12.57 12.40
CA ALA A 48 10.03 12.19 12.13
C ALA A 48 10.15 11.14 11.01
N GLY A 49 9.40 10.04 11.09
CA GLY A 49 9.39 9.01 10.04
C GLY A 49 8.84 9.51 8.71
N ILE A 50 7.77 10.32 8.73
CA ILE A 50 7.19 10.92 7.53
C ILE A 50 8.21 11.82 6.83
N ASN A 51 8.89 12.69 7.60
CA ASN A 51 9.92 13.55 7.07
C ASN A 51 11.08 12.74 6.46
N ALA A 52 11.45 11.60 7.06
CA ALA A 52 12.54 10.77 6.55
C ALA A 52 12.27 10.26 5.12
N THR A 53 11.02 9.99 4.74
CA THR A 53 10.64 9.57 3.38
C THR A 53 11.06 10.58 2.31
N SER A 54 11.08 11.87 2.66
CA SER A 54 11.54 12.93 1.75
C SER A 54 13.07 12.94 1.50
N GLN A 55 13.82 11.96 2.03
CA GLN A 55 15.25 11.82 1.77
C GLN A 55 15.61 11.62 0.29
N TRP A 56 14.64 11.26 -0.55
CA TRP A 56 14.80 11.23 -2.00
C TRP A 56 15.31 12.57 -2.54
N LEU A 57 14.88 13.68 -1.96
CA LEU A 57 15.29 15.02 -2.35
C LEU A 57 16.38 15.57 -1.42
N TRP A 58 16.27 15.33 -0.11
CA TRP A 58 17.13 15.98 0.88
C TRP A 58 18.17 15.09 1.56
N GLY A 59 18.22 13.80 1.22
CA GLY A 59 19.14 12.82 1.77
C GLY A 59 19.13 12.80 3.29
N ARG A 60 20.33 12.76 3.90
CA ARG A 60 20.49 12.70 5.36
C ARG A 60 19.84 13.87 6.12
N ARG A 61 19.59 15.02 5.48
CA ARG A 61 18.93 16.16 6.14
C ARG A 61 17.47 15.83 6.52
N ALA A 62 16.76 15.13 5.64
CA ALA A 62 15.40 14.65 5.91
C ALA A 62 15.36 13.74 7.15
N ARG A 63 16.28 12.79 7.24
CA ARG A 63 16.42 11.85 8.37
C ARG A 63 16.77 12.50 9.71
N ARG A 64 17.27 13.73 9.71
CA ARG A 64 17.55 14.48 10.96
C ARG A 64 16.38 15.40 11.34
N ARG A 65 15.43 15.63 10.44
CA ARG A 65 14.33 16.56 10.67
C ARG A 65 13.20 15.87 11.41
N ARG A 66 13.24 15.90 12.75
CA ARG A 66 12.18 15.34 13.61
C ARG A 66 10.90 16.17 13.61
N LYS A 67 11.01 17.49 13.79
CA LYS A 67 9.86 18.41 13.88
C LYS A 67 9.09 18.51 12.56
N ARG A 68 7.78 18.72 12.64
CA ARG A 68 6.91 19.00 11.47
C ARG A 68 7.52 20.13 10.63
N SER A 69 7.51 19.93 9.31
CA SER A 69 8.00 20.92 8.36
C SER A 69 7.31 20.70 7.03
N ILE A 70 6.58 21.69 6.53
CA ILE A 70 5.80 21.61 5.29
C ILE A 70 6.61 20.94 4.16
N ARG A 71 7.85 21.40 3.94
CA ARG A 71 8.75 20.88 2.92
C ARG A 71 9.04 19.37 3.03
N TYR A 72 9.31 18.88 4.23
CA TYR A 72 9.69 17.47 4.45
C TYR A 72 8.47 16.58 4.68
N THR A 73 7.47 17.08 5.41
CA THR A 73 6.28 16.35 5.80
C THR A 73 5.35 16.15 4.61
N LEU A 74 5.05 17.18 3.82
CA LEU A 74 4.17 17.04 2.65
C LEU A 74 4.81 16.19 1.56
N VAL A 75 6.10 16.39 1.29
CA VAL A 75 6.79 15.58 0.29
C VAL A 75 6.93 14.13 0.75
N GLY A 76 7.27 13.90 2.02
CA GLY A 76 7.35 12.56 2.58
C GLY A 76 6.03 11.82 2.48
N TYR A 77 4.94 12.48 2.88
CA TYR A 77 3.57 11.98 2.73
C TYR A 77 3.22 11.69 1.27
N ALA A 78 3.50 12.63 0.35
CA ALA A 78 3.16 12.45 -1.06
C ALA A 78 3.91 11.28 -1.70
N VAL A 79 5.20 11.10 -1.38
CA VAL A 79 5.99 9.95 -1.85
C VAL A 79 5.43 8.64 -1.29
N HIS A 80 5.18 8.58 0.02
CA HIS A 80 4.62 7.38 0.67
C HIS A 80 3.26 7.01 0.07
N GLN A 81 2.38 8.00 -0.09
CA GLN A 81 1.05 7.82 -0.66
C GLN A 81 1.11 7.45 -2.16
N GLY A 82 2.04 8.02 -2.92
CA GLY A 82 2.29 7.67 -4.32
C GLY A 82 2.75 6.21 -4.49
N CYS A 83 3.72 5.78 -3.69
CA CYS A 83 4.14 4.38 -3.62
C CYS A 83 3.00 3.46 -3.18
N SER A 84 2.14 3.91 -2.26
CA SER A 84 0.96 3.15 -1.84
C SER A 84 -0.02 2.91 -3.00
N PHE A 85 -0.21 3.89 -3.89
CA PHE A 85 -1.02 3.71 -5.10
C PHE A 85 -0.38 2.71 -6.07
N LEU A 86 0.94 2.77 -6.28
CA LEU A 86 1.66 1.81 -7.13
C LEU A 86 1.44 0.36 -6.67
N TRP A 87 1.68 0.08 -5.40
CA TRP A 87 1.51 -1.25 -4.82
C TRP A 87 0.04 -1.69 -4.80
N SER A 88 -0.88 -0.76 -4.55
CA SER A 88 -2.30 -1.02 -4.62
C SER A 88 -2.77 -1.39 -6.03
N ALA A 89 -2.24 -0.74 -7.07
CA ALA A 89 -2.54 -1.08 -8.45
C ALA A 89 -2.09 -2.51 -8.80
N LEU A 90 -0.91 -2.93 -8.31
CA LEU A 90 -0.43 -4.30 -8.46
C LEU A 90 -1.35 -5.31 -7.74
N TYR A 91 -1.72 -5.01 -6.49
CA TYR A 91 -2.63 -5.86 -5.73
C TYR A 91 -4.02 -5.97 -6.39
N ALA A 92 -4.60 -4.85 -6.81
CA ALA A 92 -5.90 -4.81 -7.51
C ALA A 92 -5.84 -5.58 -8.83
N SER A 93 -4.77 -5.40 -9.61
CA SER A 93 -4.57 -6.12 -10.88
C SER A 93 -4.41 -7.62 -10.66
N TRP A 94 -3.70 -8.05 -9.61
CA TRP A 94 -3.56 -9.46 -9.28
C TRP A 94 -4.91 -10.09 -8.90
N ASN A 95 -5.73 -9.38 -8.12
CA ASN A 95 -7.06 -9.87 -7.76
C ASN A 95 -8.02 -9.86 -8.96
N ALA A 96 -7.97 -8.85 -9.82
CA ALA A 96 -8.81 -8.79 -11.02
C ALA A 96 -8.57 -9.96 -11.98
N ARG A 97 -7.31 -10.44 -12.08
CA ARG A 97 -6.98 -11.64 -12.88
C ARG A 97 -7.49 -12.95 -12.27
N ARG A 98 -7.91 -12.95 -11.00
CA ARG A 98 -8.36 -14.14 -10.27
C ARG A 98 -9.53 -13.78 -9.32
N PRO A 99 -10.70 -13.42 -9.89
CA PRO A 99 -11.80 -12.77 -9.16
C PRO A 99 -12.54 -13.70 -8.18
N THR A 100 -12.47 -15.01 -8.36
CA THR A 100 -13.14 -16.02 -7.51
C THR A 100 -12.33 -16.40 -6.25
N ALA A 101 -11.34 -15.59 -5.87
CA ALA A 101 -10.48 -15.87 -4.73
C ALA A 101 -11.21 -15.67 -3.38
N SER A 102 -11.12 -16.67 -2.49
CA SER A 102 -11.65 -16.57 -1.13
C SER A 102 -11.00 -15.43 -0.32
N ARG A 103 -11.65 -14.99 0.76
CA ARG A 103 -11.13 -13.95 1.66
C ARG A 103 -9.72 -14.26 2.18
N GLY A 104 -9.47 -15.52 2.55
CA GLY A 104 -8.14 -15.97 2.98
C GLY A 104 -7.08 -15.85 1.89
N VAL A 105 -7.43 -16.15 0.63
CA VAL A 105 -6.51 -15.97 -0.50
C VAL A 105 -6.22 -14.48 -0.75
N GLN A 106 -7.22 -13.61 -0.65
CA GLN A 106 -7.04 -12.16 -0.79
C GLN A 106 -6.13 -11.60 0.32
N LEU A 107 -6.36 -12.00 1.57
CA LEU A 107 -5.51 -11.63 2.70
C LEU A 107 -4.06 -12.08 2.49
N ARG A 108 -3.85 -13.33 2.05
CA ARG A 108 -2.51 -13.84 1.73
C ARG A 108 -1.84 -13.03 0.62
N ARG A 109 -2.57 -12.67 -0.45
CA ARG A 109 -2.03 -11.80 -1.51
C ARG A 109 -1.63 -10.42 -0.97
N ALA A 110 -2.44 -9.84 -0.09
CA ALA A 110 -2.14 -8.55 0.52
C ALA A 110 -0.89 -8.63 1.40
N ALA A 111 -0.73 -9.72 2.16
CA ALA A 111 0.49 -9.99 2.93
C ALA A 111 1.72 -10.15 2.02
N VAL A 112 1.59 -10.88 0.90
CA VAL A 112 2.67 -11.02 -0.09
C VAL A 112 3.06 -9.66 -0.68
N VAL A 113 2.09 -8.81 -1.04
CA VAL A 113 2.37 -7.46 -1.55
C VAL A 113 3.06 -6.61 -0.50
N GLY A 114 2.61 -6.63 0.76
CA GLY A 114 3.27 -5.90 1.85
C GLY A 114 4.71 -6.36 2.09
N LEU A 115 4.95 -7.68 2.09
CA LEU A 115 6.30 -8.23 2.22
C LEU A 115 7.19 -7.87 1.04
N PHE A 116 6.65 -7.92 -0.18
CA PHE A 116 7.40 -7.59 -1.39
C PHE A 116 7.73 -6.10 -1.44
N ALA A 117 6.82 -5.22 -1.00
CA ALA A 117 7.10 -3.80 -0.81
C ALA A 117 8.24 -3.57 0.19
N ALA A 118 8.20 -4.24 1.35
CA ALA A 118 9.27 -4.16 2.34
C ALA A 118 10.62 -4.63 1.79
N ALA A 119 10.63 -5.73 1.03
CA ALA A 119 11.83 -6.24 0.39
C ALA A 119 12.37 -5.23 -0.62
N VAL A 120 11.54 -4.73 -1.54
CA VAL A 120 11.95 -3.73 -2.53
C VAL A 120 12.52 -2.48 -1.85
N ASP A 121 11.87 -1.96 -0.82
CA ASP A 121 12.29 -0.75 -0.13
C ASP A 121 13.65 -0.90 0.58
N TYR A 122 13.97 -2.10 1.09
CA TYR A 122 15.12 -2.30 1.98
C TYR A 122 16.25 -3.19 1.43
N THR A 123 16.02 -3.92 0.34
CA THR A 123 17.04 -4.74 -0.33
C THR A 123 17.37 -4.25 -1.73
N VAL A 124 16.35 -3.90 -2.53
CA VAL A 124 16.54 -3.48 -3.93
C VAL A 124 16.81 -1.98 -4.03
N THR A 125 16.09 -1.18 -3.27
CA THR A 125 16.13 0.28 -3.39
C THR A 125 17.44 0.86 -2.82
N PRO A 126 18.17 1.69 -3.60
CA PRO A 126 19.38 2.37 -3.12
C PRO A 126 19.12 3.17 -1.85
N LYS A 127 20.10 3.28 -0.95
CA LYS A 127 19.96 3.94 0.37
C LYS A 127 19.30 5.34 0.30
N ARG A 128 19.55 6.10 -0.76
CA ARG A 128 19.00 7.45 -0.98
C ARG A 128 17.51 7.46 -1.30
N LEU A 129 16.99 6.38 -1.86
CA LEU A 129 15.60 6.23 -2.30
C LEU A 129 14.76 5.37 -1.36
N ARG A 130 15.31 4.92 -0.23
CA ARG A 130 14.55 4.18 0.78
C ARG A 130 13.54 5.09 1.49
N PRO A 131 12.53 4.54 2.16
CA PRO A 131 11.65 5.33 3.02
C PRO A 131 12.38 6.02 4.18
N GLY A 132 13.48 5.45 4.67
CA GLY A 132 14.27 6.07 5.74
C GLY A 132 13.69 5.87 7.14
N PHE A 133 12.66 5.02 7.28
CA PHE A 133 12.04 4.69 8.57
C PHE A 133 13.05 4.16 9.59
N GLU A 134 14.09 3.47 9.14
CA GLU A 134 15.17 2.94 9.99
C GLU A 134 15.91 4.02 10.79
N ALA A 135 15.74 5.31 10.47
CA ALA A 135 16.25 6.42 11.26
C ALA A 135 15.48 6.67 12.57
N HIS A 136 14.22 6.25 12.63
CA HIS A 136 13.29 6.62 13.69
C HIS A 136 12.41 5.46 14.18
N LEU A 137 12.41 4.33 13.49
CA LEU A 137 11.61 3.16 13.81
C LEU A 137 12.52 1.96 14.11
N SER A 138 12.12 1.14 15.08
CA SER A 138 12.72 -0.17 15.30
C SER A 138 12.34 -1.14 14.17
N ARG A 139 13.07 -2.25 14.04
CA ARG A 139 12.74 -3.31 13.06
C ARG A 139 11.32 -3.85 13.26
N ALA A 140 10.89 -4.04 14.50
CA ALA A 140 9.53 -4.49 14.81
C ALA A 140 8.47 -3.48 14.40
N SER A 141 8.71 -2.18 14.63
CA SER A 141 7.82 -1.12 14.14
C SER A 141 7.72 -1.12 12.62
N MET A 142 8.82 -1.32 11.91
CA MET A 142 8.82 -1.42 10.44
C MET A 142 7.98 -2.62 9.96
N VAL A 143 8.13 -3.80 10.58
CA VAL A 143 7.26 -4.96 10.29
C VAL A 143 5.79 -4.59 10.47
N GLY A 144 5.47 -3.89 11.56
CA GLY A 144 4.13 -3.38 11.81
C GLY A 144 3.61 -2.44 10.72
N VAL A 145 4.45 -1.52 10.21
CA VAL A 145 4.07 -0.60 9.11
C VAL A 145 3.68 -1.36 7.86
N TYR A 146 4.49 -2.33 7.41
CA TYR A 146 4.19 -3.11 6.20
C TYR A 146 3.02 -4.10 6.40
N ALA A 147 2.84 -4.62 7.62
CA ALA A 147 1.67 -5.44 7.96
C ALA A 147 0.37 -4.61 7.90
N VAL A 148 0.37 -3.40 8.49
CA VAL A 148 -0.77 -2.47 8.43
C VAL A 148 -1.03 -2.01 7.00
N PHE A 149 0.02 -1.77 6.22
CA PHE A 149 -0.10 -1.49 4.79
C PHE A 149 -0.85 -2.61 4.05
N GLY A 150 -0.41 -3.87 4.19
CA GLY A 150 -1.09 -5.03 3.61
C GLY A 150 -2.53 -5.17 4.10
N LEU A 151 -2.79 -4.97 5.39
CA LEU A 151 -4.14 -5.00 5.93
C LEU A 151 -5.05 -3.92 5.31
N GLY A 152 -4.53 -2.71 5.11
CA GLY A 152 -5.25 -1.63 4.43
C GLY A 152 -5.62 -1.97 2.99
N LEU A 153 -4.72 -2.65 2.26
CA LEU A 153 -5.02 -3.17 0.92
C LEU A 153 -6.19 -4.17 0.97
N TYR A 154 -6.13 -5.13 1.89
CA TYR A 154 -7.15 -6.17 2.06
C TYR A 154 -8.54 -5.60 2.44
N LEU A 155 -8.60 -4.74 3.46
CA LEU A 155 -9.86 -4.23 3.98
C LEU A 155 -10.63 -3.39 2.94
N ALA A 156 -9.91 -2.65 2.09
CA ALA A 156 -10.53 -1.88 1.02
C ALA A 156 -11.19 -2.77 -0.04
N THR A 157 -10.62 -3.93 -0.36
CA THR A 157 -11.21 -4.85 -1.35
C THR A 157 -12.28 -5.77 -0.76
N ALA A 158 -12.10 -6.23 0.49
CA ALA A 158 -13.02 -7.15 1.16
C ALA A 158 -14.42 -6.57 1.38
N ARG A 159 -14.54 -5.25 1.58
CA ARG A 159 -15.82 -4.55 1.80
C ARG A 159 -16.73 -4.50 0.57
N HIS A 160 -16.24 -4.83 -0.63
CA HIS A 160 -17.02 -4.72 -1.88
C HIS A 160 -17.42 -6.07 -2.48
N GLY A 161 -16.70 -7.15 -2.16
CA GLY A 161 -17.10 -8.51 -2.59
C GLY A 161 -18.41 -9.01 -1.97
N GLY A 162 -18.88 -8.42 -0.86
CA GLY A 162 -20.16 -8.77 -0.23
C GLY A 162 -21.39 -8.12 -0.87
N ALA A 163 -21.23 -6.95 -1.50
CA ALA A 163 -22.37 -6.21 -2.08
C ALA A 163 -22.84 -6.83 -3.41
N THR A 164 -21.92 -7.41 -4.18
CA THR A 164 -22.23 -8.03 -5.48
C THR A 164 -22.94 -9.37 -5.34
N VAL A 165 -22.64 -10.14 -4.29
CA VAL A 165 -23.30 -11.43 -3.99
C VAL A 165 -24.76 -11.22 -3.60
N ARG A 166 -25.06 -10.18 -2.81
CA ARG A 166 -26.44 -9.91 -2.36
C ARG A 166 -27.37 -9.45 -3.50
N ARG A 167 -26.85 -8.67 -4.45
CA ARG A 167 -27.62 -8.19 -5.62
C ARG A 167 -27.97 -9.28 -6.63
N HIS A 168 -27.22 -10.37 -6.70
CA HIS A 168 -27.57 -11.52 -7.54
C HIS A 168 -28.63 -12.42 -6.88
N ALA A 169 -28.62 -12.52 -5.54
CA ALA A 169 -29.67 -13.22 -4.81
C ALA A 169 -31.03 -12.48 -4.87
N GLU A 170 -31.02 -11.14 -4.83
CA GLU A 170 -32.24 -10.31 -4.90
C GLU A 170 -32.83 -10.16 -6.32
N ARG A 171 -32.14 -10.60 -7.39
CA ARG A 171 -32.61 -10.51 -8.79
C ARG A 171 -33.00 -11.86 -9.40
N GLY A 172 -32.81 -12.95 -8.65
CA GLY A 172 -33.10 -14.32 -9.09
C GLY A 172 -34.15 -15.03 -8.24
N GLY A 173 -34.86 -14.30 -7.38
CA GLY A 173 -36.06 -14.76 -6.66
C GLY A 173 -37.25 -13.90 -7.08
#